data_AF-A0A965CUW3-F1
#
_entry.id   AF-A0A965CUW3-F1
#
_cell.length_a   1.000
_cell.length_b   1.000
_cell.length_c   1.000
_cell.angle_alpha   90.00
_cell.angle_beta   90.00
_cell.angle_gamma   90.00
#
_symmetry.space_group_name_H-M   'P 1'
#
loop_
_entity.id
_entity.type
_entity.pdbx_description
1 polymer ?
#
loop_
_entity_poly.entity_id
_entity_poly.type
_entity_poly.pdbx_seq_one_letter_code
_entity_poly.pdbx_strand_id
1 'polypeptide(L)'
;MPDSMLEFKHSAWLVLILLLVITGCSLHYDTGKELESEGRYEEASIEYHRAFVDDPDDLEIQEALQRVHRKVAEENLVRYREYLEKKQYHKAFSRLQSILRQNPEIGEAQEELKHWTRILLTGKIEFEFKTIGMNLRLAEKMELQVHLNSPSGELLRGEVSYENGIFSVEDLLYKTPREKLSEYTLNTIGLELHRRDSRGFTKEQFERFIYFRTLIPGSVEGRLNGIIESVKKVADQRSNLLQKPESELKDWFPPRLVRYQMLLDENQIRILSSEKRREFAPEVLYLNSTSGRAFIDFGVLELKRDENRKKWSIRRKTMVRNSDDYFTELSRNLALSRYFQYEQAYRYVN
;
A
#
# COMPACT_ATOMS: atom_id res chain seq x y z
N MET A 1 53.56 -55.42 28.09
CA MET A 1 52.22 -55.11 28.62
C MET A 1 52.19 -53.64 28.98
N PRO A 2 51.78 -52.76 28.04
CA PRO A 2 50.84 -51.70 28.40
C PRO A 2 49.94 -51.22 27.22
N ASP A 3 49.46 -52.08 26.32
CA ASP A 3 48.65 -51.60 25.18
C ASP A 3 47.13 -51.62 25.45
N SER A 4 46.65 -52.47 26.36
CA SER A 4 45.20 -52.59 26.64
C SER A 4 44.61 -51.47 27.52
N MET A 5 45.43 -50.74 28.27
CA MET A 5 44.97 -49.59 29.08
C MET A 5 44.87 -48.29 28.29
N LEU A 6 45.56 -48.18 27.16
CA LEU A 6 45.54 -46.96 26.33
C LEU A 6 44.29 -46.92 25.42
N GLU A 7 43.91 -48.05 24.83
CA GLU A 7 42.72 -48.16 23.98
C GLU A 7 41.40 -47.96 24.75
N PHE A 8 41.34 -48.37 26.02
CA PHE A 8 40.15 -48.18 26.86
C PHE A 8 39.94 -46.69 27.25
N LYS A 9 41.03 -45.92 27.37
CA LYS A 9 40.95 -44.47 27.62
C LYS A 9 40.51 -43.69 26.39
N HIS A 10 40.97 -44.05 25.20
CA HIS A 10 40.58 -43.37 23.96
C HIS A 10 39.14 -43.67 23.54
N SER A 11 38.66 -44.91 23.73
CA SER A 11 37.26 -45.27 23.49
C SER A 11 36.31 -44.60 24.48
N ALA A 12 36.65 -44.52 25.77
CA ALA A 12 35.86 -43.77 26.76
C ALA A 12 35.82 -42.26 26.48
N TRP A 13 36.91 -41.66 25.98
CA TRP A 13 36.96 -40.24 25.62
C TRP A 13 36.15 -39.93 24.35
N LEU A 14 36.16 -40.84 23.37
CA LEU A 14 35.32 -40.76 22.17
C LEU A 14 33.84 -40.91 22.51
N VAL A 15 33.45 -41.81 23.41
CA VAL A 15 32.06 -41.92 23.87
C VAL A 15 31.63 -40.69 24.68
N LEU A 16 32.52 -40.08 25.46
CA LEU A 16 32.25 -38.85 26.20
C LEU A 16 32.09 -37.63 25.28
N ILE A 17 32.91 -37.52 24.22
CA ILE A 17 32.79 -36.47 23.19
C ILE A 17 31.53 -36.70 22.34
N LEU A 18 31.20 -37.96 22.03
CA LEU A 18 29.97 -38.31 21.33
C LEU A 18 28.73 -38.00 22.21
N LEU A 19 28.78 -38.24 23.52
CA LEU A 19 27.72 -37.87 24.48
C LEU A 19 27.61 -36.35 24.72
N LEU A 20 28.73 -35.61 24.64
CA LEU A 20 28.73 -34.13 24.68
C LEU A 20 28.15 -33.51 23.40
N VAL A 21 28.18 -34.21 22.27
CA VAL A 21 27.51 -33.79 21.03
C VAL A 21 26.01 -34.11 21.06
N ILE A 22 25.55 -35.04 21.91
CA ILE A 22 24.12 -35.42 22.04
C ILE A 22 23.38 -34.57 23.09
N THR A 23 24.07 -33.70 23.83
CA THR A 23 23.46 -32.73 24.76
C THR A 23 23.53 -31.31 24.20
N GLY A 24 23.02 -31.14 22.98
CA GLY A 24 22.79 -29.81 22.40
C GLY A 24 21.61 -29.12 23.08
N CYS A 25 21.76 -28.64 24.31
CA CYS A 25 20.83 -27.65 24.86
C CYS A 25 20.93 -26.39 23.99
N SER A 26 19.88 -26.11 23.23
CA SER A 26 19.76 -24.84 22.53
C SER A 26 19.57 -23.74 23.57
N LEU A 27 20.56 -22.86 23.74
CA LEU A 27 20.48 -21.69 24.62
C LEU A 27 19.21 -20.87 24.36
N HIS A 28 18.83 -20.75 23.08
CA HIS A 28 17.61 -20.06 22.65
C HIS A 28 16.34 -20.78 23.11
N TYR A 29 16.35 -22.12 23.11
CA TYR A 29 15.23 -22.90 23.61
C TYR A 29 15.03 -22.72 25.13
N ASP A 30 16.09 -22.79 25.91
CA ASP A 30 16.02 -22.59 27.37
C ASP A 30 15.60 -21.17 27.74
N THR A 31 16.13 -20.16 27.03
CA THR A 31 15.71 -18.76 27.19
C THR A 31 14.22 -18.59 26.82
N GLY A 32 13.75 -19.28 25.78
CA GLY A 32 12.35 -19.32 25.39
C GLY A 32 11.44 -19.87 26.50
N LYS A 33 11.86 -20.95 27.18
CA LYS A 33 11.13 -21.53 28.33
C LYS A 33 11.01 -20.55 29.49
N GLU A 34 12.10 -19.88 29.84
CA GLU A 34 12.11 -18.88 30.90
C GLU A 34 11.12 -17.74 30.59
N LEU A 35 11.21 -17.16 29.38
CA LEU A 35 10.30 -16.10 28.94
C LEU A 35 8.84 -16.55 28.85
N GLU A 36 8.57 -17.78 28.40
CA GLU A 36 7.23 -18.36 28.37
C GLU A 36 6.67 -18.47 29.80
N SER A 37 7.49 -18.88 30.78
CA SER A 37 7.10 -18.98 32.18
C SER A 37 6.82 -17.63 32.84
N GLU A 38 7.48 -16.57 32.37
CA GLU A 38 7.22 -15.17 32.77
C GLU A 38 5.97 -14.56 32.08
N GLY A 39 5.34 -15.29 31.15
CA GLY A 39 4.22 -14.79 30.35
C GLY A 39 4.63 -13.80 29.24
N ARG A 40 5.93 -13.69 28.92
CA ARG A 40 6.47 -12.81 27.87
C ARG A 40 6.43 -13.50 26.53
N TYR A 41 5.22 -13.87 26.08
CA TYR A 41 5.03 -14.76 24.93
C TYR A 41 5.59 -14.20 23.61
N GLU A 42 5.55 -12.89 23.36
CA GLU A 42 6.14 -12.29 22.15
C GLU A 42 7.67 -12.50 22.12
N GLU A 43 8.33 -12.40 23.26
CA GLU A 43 9.78 -12.57 23.37
C GLU A 43 10.16 -14.05 23.33
N ALA A 44 9.40 -14.90 24.03
CA ALA A 44 9.54 -16.35 23.95
C ALA A 44 9.39 -16.86 22.51
N SER A 45 8.43 -16.30 21.74
CA SER A 45 8.23 -16.62 20.33
C SER A 45 9.46 -16.34 19.47
N ILE A 46 10.19 -15.25 19.77
CA ILE A 46 11.41 -14.89 19.04
C ILE A 46 12.53 -15.87 19.36
N GLU A 47 12.72 -16.22 20.64
CA GLU A 47 13.78 -17.16 21.04
C GLU A 47 13.50 -18.59 20.54
N TYR A 48 12.26 -19.08 20.66
CA TYR A 48 11.89 -20.37 20.06
C TYR A 48 12.01 -20.37 18.55
N HIS A 49 11.76 -19.25 17.87
CA HIS A 49 11.98 -19.16 16.43
C HIS A 49 13.47 -19.24 16.06
N ARG A 50 14.37 -18.64 16.86
CA ARG A 50 15.82 -18.80 16.67
C ARG A 50 16.24 -20.25 16.86
N ALA A 51 15.76 -20.89 17.94
CA ALA A 51 16.02 -22.31 18.18
C ALA A 51 15.52 -23.18 17.01
N PHE A 52 14.35 -22.87 16.44
CA PHE A 52 13.79 -23.57 15.28
C PHE A 52 14.61 -23.37 13.99
N VAL A 53 15.21 -22.18 13.80
CA VAL A 53 16.09 -21.93 12.66
C VAL A 53 17.38 -22.76 12.77
N ASP A 54 17.87 -22.96 14.00
CA ASP A 54 19.07 -23.75 14.27
C ASP A 54 18.82 -25.27 14.15
N ASP A 55 17.69 -25.75 14.66
CA ASP A 55 17.25 -27.15 14.53
C ASP A 55 15.75 -27.24 14.18
N PRO A 56 15.40 -27.27 12.89
CA PRO A 56 14.01 -27.29 12.45
C PRO A 56 13.32 -28.64 12.60
N ASP A 57 14.07 -29.74 12.80
CA ASP A 57 13.52 -31.10 12.90
C ASP A 57 13.23 -31.53 14.35
N ASP A 58 13.67 -30.73 15.33
CA ASP A 58 13.37 -30.94 16.75
C ASP A 58 11.88 -30.71 17.06
N LEU A 59 11.19 -31.79 17.43
CA LEU A 59 9.77 -31.77 17.77
C LEU A 59 9.47 -30.93 19.03
N GLU A 60 10.35 -30.90 20.03
CA GLU A 60 10.15 -30.12 21.27
C GLU A 60 10.15 -28.62 20.96
N ILE A 61 11.04 -28.19 20.05
CA ILE A 61 11.11 -26.80 19.58
C ILE A 61 9.88 -26.46 18.73
N GLN A 62 9.48 -27.34 17.80
CA GLN A 62 8.28 -27.13 16.97
C GLN A 62 7.02 -26.98 17.84
N GLU A 63 6.82 -27.86 18.81
CA GLU A 63 5.67 -27.83 19.71
C GLU A 63 5.67 -26.59 20.60
N ALA A 64 6.84 -26.20 21.13
CA ALA A 64 6.97 -24.98 21.94
C ALA A 64 6.66 -23.72 21.14
N LEU A 65 7.22 -23.60 19.93
CA LEU A 65 6.96 -22.49 19.03
C LEU A 65 5.47 -22.41 18.65
N GLN A 66 4.84 -23.52 18.31
CA GLN A 66 3.41 -23.56 17.97
C GLN A 66 2.54 -23.13 19.16
N ARG A 67 2.86 -23.62 20.37
CA ARG A 67 2.11 -23.30 21.58
C ARG A 67 2.21 -21.82 21.93
N VAL A 68 3.42 -21.25 21.89
CA VAL A 68 3.62 -19.82 22.14
C VAL A 68 2.98 -18.97 21.05
N HIS A 69 3.07 -19.34 19.76
CA HIS A 69 2.39 -18.64 18.68
C HIS A 69 0.87 -18.51 18.92
N ARG A 70 0.21 -19.55 19.45
CA ARG A 70 -1.21 -19.47 19.82
C ARG A 70 -1.45 -18.41 20.90
N LYS A 71 -0.58 -18.34 21.92
CA LYS A 71 -0.68 -17.34 23.00
C LYS A 71 -0.45 -15.92 22.50
N VAL A 72 0.56 -15.71 21.66
CA VAL A 72 0.81 -14.40 21.07
C VAL A 72 -0.34 -13.96 20.16
N ALA A 73 -0.96 -14.89 19.43
CA ALA A 73 -2.15 -14.61 18.63
C ALA A 73 -3.35 -14.20 19.49
N GLU A 74 -3.59 -14.89 20.61
CA GLU A 74 -4.64 -14.54 21.59
C GLU A 74 -4.44 -13.13 22.15
N GLU A 75 -3.23 -12.77 22.58
CA GLU A 75 -2.92 -11.43 23.09
C GLU A 75 -3.06 -10.35 22.01
N ASN A 76 -2.61 -10.65 20.79
CA ASN A 76 -2.75 -9.72 19.68
C ASN A 76 -4.21 -9.51 19.28
N LEU A 77 -5.11 -10.48 19.50
CA LEU A 77 -6.56 -10.29 19.29
C LEU A 77 -7.15 -9.27 20.27
N VAL A 78 -6.73 -9.30 21.54
CA VAL A 78 -7.14 -8.30 22.52
C VAL A 78 -6.68 -6.91 22.08
N ARG A 79 -5.39 -6.75 21.75
CA ARG A 79 -4.82 -5.49 21.25
C ARG A 79 -5.47 -5.02 19.94
N TYR A 80 -5.81 -5.96 19.05
CA TYR A 80 -6.53 -5.68 17.81
C TYR A 80 -7.87 -4.99 18.09
N ARG A 81 -8.69 -5.60 18.96
CA ARG A 81 -10.01 -5.07 19.33
C ARG A 81 -9.89 -3.68 19.97
N GLU A 82 -8.92 -3.49 20.88
CA GLU A 82 -8.66 -2.19 21.49
C GLU A 82 -8.28 -1.10 20.47
N TYR A 83 -7.40 -1.42 19.51
CA TYR A 83 -7.04 -0.47 18.46
C TYR A 83 -8.21 -0.16 17.54
N LEU A 84 -9.07 -1.15 17.28
CA LEU A 84 -10.26 -0.97 16.47
C LEU A 84 -11.26 -0.02 17.15
N GLU A 85 -11.52 -0.18 18.44
CA GLU A 85 -12.37 0.72 19.24
C GLU A 85 -11.84 2.16 19.24
N LYS A 86 -10.51 2.31 19.32
CA LYS A 86 -9.82 3.61 19.26
C LYS A 86 -9.71 4.16 17.84
N LYS A 87 -10.25 3.47 16.82
CA LYS A 87 -10.14 3.79 15.39
C LYS A 87 -8.69 3.93 14.90
N GLN A 88 -7.75 3.25 15.55
CA GLN A 88 -6.33 3.22 15.16
C GLN A 88 -6.12 2.12 14.10
N TYR A 89 -6.71 2.31 12.93
CA TYR A 89 -6.89 1.26 11.92
C TYR A 89 -5.58 0.63 11.43
N HIS A 90 -4.53 1.41 11.17
CA HIS A 90 -3.23 0.84 10.78
C HIS A 90 -2.62 -0.06 11.86
N LYS A 91 -2.76 0.32 13.14
CA LYS A 91 -2.27 -0.50 14.26
C LYS A 91 -3.10 -1.76 14.43
N ALA A 92 -4.42 -1.65 14.32
CA ALA A 92 -5.33 -2.79 14.33
C ALA A 92 -4.96 -3.77 13.21
N PHE A 93 -4.90 -3.32 11.96
CA PHE A 93 -4.57 -4.19 10.83
C PHE A 93 -3.18 -4.83 10.95
N SER A 94 -2.18 -4.10 11.45
CA SER A 94 -0.86 -4.68 11.73
C SER A 94 -0.93 -5.83 12.75
N ARG A 95 -1.74 -5.68 13.82
CA ARG A 95 -1.99 -6.75 14.79
C ARG A 95 -2.72 -7.93 14.15
N LEU A 96 -3.73 -7.68 13.31
CA LEU A 96 -4.44 -8.72 12.56
C LEU A 96 -3.49 -9.53 11.65
N GLN A 97 -2.58 -8.86 10.96
CA GLN A 97 -1.55 -9.53 10.16
C GLN A 97 -0.59 -10.36 11.02
N SER A 98 -0.25 -9.89 12.23
CA SER A 98 0.58 -10.65 13.18
C SER A 98 -0.13 -11.92 13.64
N ILE A 99 -1.41 -11.82 13.99
CA ILE A 99 -2.27 -12.95 14.40
C ILE A 99 -2.26 -14.02 13.30
N LEU A 100 -2.54 -13.63 12.06
CA LEU A 100 -2.61 -14.56 10.92
C LEU A 100 -1.26 -15.18 10.55
N ARG A 101 -0.14 -14.55 10.91
CA ARG A 101 1.20 -15.10 10.72
C ARG A 101 1.55 -16.15 11.78
N GLN A 102 1.11 -15.92 13.02
CA GLN A 102 1.38 -16.80 14.16
C GLN A 102 0.43 -18.00 14.18
N ASN A 103 -0.86 -17.76 13.94
CA ASN A 103 -1.89 -18.77 13.87
C ASN A 103 -2.82 -18.50 12.68
N PRO A 104 -2.50 -19.04 11.48
CA PRO A 104 -3.30 -18.83 10.27
C PRO A 104 -4.73 -19.37 10.35
N GLU A 105 -4.99 -20.35 11.21
CA GLU A 105 -6.27 -21.07 11.29
C GLU A 105 -7.29 -20.41 12.24
N ILE A 106 -6.94 -19.29 12.86
CA ILE A 106 -7.83 -18.60 13.79
C ILE A 106 -9.00 -17.95 13.04
N GLY A 107 -10.16 -18.61 13.11
CA GLY A 107 -11.35 -18.26 12.31
C GLY A 107 -11.80 -16.81 12.47
N GLU A 108 -11.72 -16.25 13.68
CA GLU A 108 -12.05 -14.84 13.93
C GLU A 108 -11.18 -13.88 13.12
N ALA A 109 -9.86 -14.11 13.03
CA ALA A 109 -8.99 -13.23 12.27
C ALA A 109 -9.21 -13.36 10.75
N GLN A 110 -9.55 -14.55 10.28
CA GLN A 110 -9.90 -14.79 8.87
C GLN A 110 -11.19 -14.06 8.48
N GLU A 111 -12.21 -14.07 9.35
CA GLU A 111 -13.43 -13.29 9.13
C GLU A 111 -13.16 -11.78 9.19
N GLU A 112 -12.39 -11.32 10.19
CA GLU A 112 -12.05 -9.91 10.31
C GLU A 112 -11.26 -9.40 9.10
N LEU A 113 -10.39 -10.23 8.49
CA LEU A 113 -9.63 -9.85 7.29
C LEU A 113 -10.55 -9.44 6.13
N LYS A 114 -11.73 -10.05 5.99
CA LYS A 114 -12.70 -9.74 4.93
C LYS A 114 -13.30 -8.34 5.05
N HIS A 115 -13.20 -7.73 6.23
CA HIS A 115 -13.67 -6.37 6.47
C HIS A 115 -12.64 -5.29 6.10
N TRP A 116 -11.40 -5.69 5.82
CA TRP A 116 -10.33 -4.78 5.44
C TRP A 116 -10.21 -4.72 3.92
N THR A 117 -10.14 -3.51 3.39
CA THR A 117 -9.77 -3.28 2.00
C THR A 117 -8.47 -2.51 1.96
N ARG A 118 -7.47 -3.07 1.28
CA ARG A 118 -6.22 -2.39 0.96
C ARG A 118 -6.35 -1.75 -0.41
N ILE A 119 -5.96 -0.49 -0.52
CA ILE A 119 -6.12 0.28 -1.74
C ILE A 119 -4.75 0.70 -2.22
N LEU A 120 -4.47 0.49 -3.49
CA LEU A 120 -3.36 1.09 -4.19
C LEU A 120 -3.89 2.19 -5.10
N LEU A 121 -3.41 3.42 -4.93
CA LEU A 121 -3.69 4.55 -5.81
C LEU A 121 -2.45 4.90 -6.61
N THR A 122 -2.56 4.97 -7.93
CA THR A 122 -1.42 5.31 -8.80
C THR A 122 -1.82 6.27 -9.90
N GLY A 123 -0.81 6.86 -10.51
CA GLY A 123 -0.92 7.67 -11.71
C GLY A 123 0.48 8.03 -12.20
N LYS A 124 0.55 8.64 -13.38
CA LYS A 124 1.78 9.22 -13.90
C LYS A 124 1.60 10.70 -14.15
N ILE A 125 2.55 11.49 -13.71
CA ILE A 125 2.64 12.92 -13.95
C ILE A 125 3.68 13.16 -15.04
N GLU A 126 3.24 13.66 -16.20
CA GLU A 126 4.13 14.18 -17.24
C GLU A 126 4.35 15.67 -17.00
N PHE A 127 5.59 16.01 -16.62
CA PHE A 127 5.96 17.35 -16.16
C PHE A 127 7.37 17.71 -16.61
N GLU A 128 7.55 18.94 -17.09
CA GLU A 128 8.85 19.46 -17.52
C GLU A 128 9.46 20.40 -16.47
N PHE A 129 10.49 19.97 -15.73
CA PHE A 129 11.14 20.77 -14.68
C PHE A 129 11.67 22.13 -15.14
N LYS A 130 12.13 22.24 -16.40
CA LYS A 130 12.59 23.51 -17.01
C LYS A 130 11.52 24.62 -16.98
N THR A 131 10.24 24.26 -16.86
CA THR A 131 9.11 25.20 -16.76
C THR A 131 8.90 25.76 -15.35
N ILE A 132 9.62 25.25 -14.34
CA ILE A 132 9.64 25.88 -13.02
C ILE A 132 10.56 27.11 -13.10
N GLY A 133 10.03 28.24 -13.60
CA GLY A 133 10.70 29.54 -13.64
C GLY A 133 10.91 30.17 -12.26
N MET A 134 11.60 29.48 -11.35
CA MET A 134 11.90 29.92 -9.99
C MET A 134 13.39 29.84 -9.69
N ASN A 135 13.86 30.73 -8.80
CA ASN A 135 15.14 30.60 -8.10
C ASN A 135 15.10 29.38 -7.16
N LEU A 136 15.14 28.17 -7.73
CA LEU A 136 15.23 26.89 -7.03
C LEU A 136 16.61 26.68 -6.37
N ARG A 137 17.58 27.56 -6.67
CA ARG A 137 18.99 27.51 -6.25
C ARG A 137 19.24 27.49 -4.74
N LEU A 138 18.21 27.60 -3.90
CA LEU A 138 18.33 27.66 -2.43
C LEU A 138 17.58 26.52 -1.71
N ALA A 139 16.99 25.56 -2.42
CA ALA A 139 16.37 24.39 -1.78
C ALA A 139 17.40 23.26 -1.63
N GLU A 140 17.47 22.65 -0.46
CA GLU A 140 18.30 21.47 -0.20
C GLU A 140 17.64 20.20 -0.76
N LYS A 141 16.31 20.13 -0.69
CA LYS A 141 15.51 19.02 -1.19
C LYS A 141 14.27 19.53 -1.92
N MET A 142 13.92 18.85 -3.00
CA MET A 142 12.77 19.13 -3.85
C MET A 142 12.03 17.82 -4.11
N GLU A 143 10.76 17.74 -3.72
CA GLU A 143 9.94 16.56 -3.93
C GLU A 143 8.66 16.94 -4.66
N LEU A 144 8.47 16.40 -5.86
CA LEU A 144 7.19 16.52 -6.55
C LEU A 144 6.20 15.58 -5.85
N GLN A 145 5.04 16.09 -5.45
CA GLN A 145 4.04 15.35 -4.71
C GLN A 145 2.65 15.49 -5.31
N VAL A 146 1.87 14.42 -5.15
CA VAL A 146 0.42 14.43 -5.31
C VAL A 146 -0.23 14.28 -3.95
N HIS A 147 -1.30 15.04 -3.72
CA HIS A 147 -2.19 14.86 -2.58
C HIS A 147 -3.53 14.35 -3.08
N LEU A 148 -4.10 13.34 -2.42
CA LEU A 148 -5.34 12.67 -2.81
C LEU A 148 -6.33 12.72 -1.65
N ASN A 149 -7.62 12.95 -1.93
CA ASN A 149 -8.68 12.81 -0.93
C ASN A 149 -9.06 11.35 -0.81
N SER A 150 -9.07 10.83 0.42
CA SER A 150 -9.63 9.52 0.75
C SER A 150 -11.13 9.65 1.08
N PRO A 151 -11.96 8.62 0.80
CA PRO A 151 -13.34 8.54 1.28
C PRO A 151 -13.48 8.62 2.81
N SER A 152 -12.40 8.36 3.55
CA SER A 152 -12.35 8.52 5.00
C SER A 152 -12.29 10.00 5.45
N GLY A 153 -12.02 10.92 4.51
CA GLY A 153 -11.74 12.33 4.77
C GLY A 153 -10.26 12.64 5.01
N GLU A 154 -9.38 11.62 5.04
CA GLU A 154 -7.94 11.82 5.13
C GLU A 154 -7.34 12.36 3.83
N LEU A 155 -6.30 13.18 3.96
CA LEU A 155 -5.51 13.67 2.83
C LEU A 155 -4.26 12.81 2.70
N LEU A 156 -4.26 11.92 1.70
CA LEU A 156 -3.14 11.06 1.39
C LEU A 156 -2.08 11.85 0.61
N ARG A 157 -0.80 11.55 0.82
CA ARG A 157 0.33 12.18 0.13
C ARG A 157 1.17 11.11 -0.55
N GLY A 158 1.55 11.36 -1.80
CA GLY A 158 2.42 10.50 -2.58
C GLY A 158 3.54 11.29 -3.22
N GLU A 159 4.77 10.79 -3.08
CA GLU A 159 5.90 11.28 -3.85
C GLU A 159 5.77 10.80 -5.30
N VAL A 160 6.11 11.68 -6.23
CA VAL A 160 6.18 11.39 -7.66
C VAL A 160 7.64 11.10 -7.99
N SER A 161 7.92 9.89 -8.49
CA SER A 161 9.26 9.50 -8.90
C SER A 161 9.80 10.45 -9.97
N TYR A 162 11.00 10.99 -9.75
CA TYR A 162 11.69 11.84 -10.72
C TYR A 162 12.13 11.08 -11.97
N GLU A 163 12.29 9.76 -11.88
CA GLU A 163 12.79 8.92 -12.98
C GLU A 163 11.73 8.71 -14.05
N ASN A 164 10.48 8.52 -13.63
CA ASN A 164 9.41 8.09 -14.52
C ASN A 164 8.07 8.80 -14.33
N GLY A 165 7.97 9.70 -13.37
CA GLY A 165 6.76 10.47 -13.08
C GLY A 165 5.66 9.65 -12.42
N ILE A 166 5.90 8.40 -12.03
CA ILE A 166 4.88 7.54 -11.41
C ILE A 166 4.79 7.86 -9.93
N PHE A 167 3.57 7.97 -9.41
CA PHE A 167 3.30 7.93 -7.98
C PHE A 167 2.54 6.66 -7.61
N SER A 168 2.75 6.19 -6.39
CA SER A 168 1.98 5.10 -5.78
C SER A 168 1.74 5.41 -4.31
N VAL A 169 0.48 5.35 -3.89
CA VAL A 169 0.03 5.62 -2.53
C VAL A 169 -0.82 4.45 -2.06
N GLU A 170 -0.60 3.96 -0.84
CA GLU A 170 -1.47 2.95 -0.23
C GLU A 170 -2.46 3.62 0.75
N ASP A 171 -3.69 3.11 0.78
CA ASP A 171 -4.69 3.42 1.80
C ASP A 171 -5.27 2.13 2.37
N LEU A 172 -5.89 2.21 3.55
CA LEU A 172 -6.45 1.09 4.28
C LEU A 172 -7.81 1.47 4.87
N LEU A 173 -8.85 0.78 4.42
CA LEU A 173 -10.23 1.04 4.84
C LEU A 173 -10.81 -0.17 5.58
N TYR A 174 -11.59 0.10 6.64
CA TYR A 174 -12.29 -0.91 7.43
C TYR A 174 -13.81 -0.77 7.26
N LYS A 175 -14.50 -1.89 7.01
CA LYS A 175 -15.97 -1.98 6.85
C LYS A 175 -16.56 -0.89 5.95
N THR A 176 -15.83 -0.54 4.89
CA THR A 176 -16.23 0.54 3.98
C THR A 176 -17.04 -0.03 2.81
N PRO A 177 -18.23 0.53 2.51
CA PRO A 177 -19.01 0.11 1.35
C PRO A 177 -18.22 0.26 0.04
N ARG A 178 -18.46 -0.64 -0.91
CA ARG A 178 -17.74 -0.61 -2.20
C ARG A 178 -17.95 0.70 -2.96
N GLU A 179 -19.14 1.29 -2.84
CA GLU A 179 -19.50 2.55 -3.50
C GLU A 179 -18.59 3.69 -3.03
N LYS A 180 -18.17 3.67 -1.75
CA LYS A 180 -17.24 4.67 -1.21
C LYS A 180 -15.87 4.61 -1.86
N LEU A 181 -15.45 3.47 -2.41
CA LEU A 181 -14.19 3.36 -3.16
C LEU A 181 -14.21 4.19 -4.45
N SER A 182 -15.38 4.68 -4.90
CA SER A 182 -15.48 5.60 -6.03
C SER A 182 -15.09 7.04 -5.70
N GLU A 183 -14.96 7.38 -4.41
CA GLU A 183 -14.88 8.77 -3.95
C GLU A 183 -13.46 9.34 -3.86
N TYR A 184 -12.43 8.56 -4.21
CA TYR A 184 -11.07 9.06 -4.27
C TYR A 184 -10.92 10.13 -5.35
N THR A 185 -10.25 11.22 -5.01
CA THR A 185 -10.02 12.32 -5.96
C THR A 185 -8.64 12.93 -5.79
N LEU A 186 -8.08 13.45 -6.86
CA LEU A 186 -6.88 14.27 -6.84
C LEU A 186 -7.21 15.60 -6.14
N ASN A 187 -6.46 15.91 -5.10
CA ASN A 187 -6.59 17.16 -4.36
C ASN A 187 -5.61 18.20 -4.88
N THR A 188 -4.32 17.87 -4.91
CA THR A 188 -3.26 18.82 -5.23
C THR A 188 -2.12 18.12 -5.96
N ILE A 189 -1.47 18.82 -6.89
CA ILE A 189 -0.13 18.47 -7.39
C ILE A 189 0.76 19.66 -7.12
N GLY A 190 1.93 19.43 -6.54
CA GLY A 190 2.83 20.51 -6.16
C GLY A 190 4.20 20.01 -5.79
N LEU A 191 5.06 20.96 -5.44
CA LEU A 191 6.46 20.74 -5.15
C LEU A 191 6.73 21.12 -3.70
N GLU A 192 7.15 20.13 -2.91
CA GLU A 192 7.65 20.35 -1.56
C GLU A 192 9.12 20.77 -1.63
N LEU A 193 9.43 21.86 -0.93
CA LEU A 193 10.75 22.47 -0.87
C LEU A 193 11.21 22.47 0.58
N HIS A 194 12.37 21.86 0.83
CA HIS A 194 13.06 21.96 2.11
C HIS A 194 14.19 22.97 1.99
N ARG A 195 14.13 24.03 2.79
CA ARG A 195 15.14 25.11 2.81
C ARG A 195 15.71 25.26 4.20
N ARG A 196 17.03 25.23 4.31
CA ARG A 196 17.69 25.58 5.58
C ARG A 196 17.82 27.09 5.69
N ASP A 197 17.38 27.65 6.81
CA ASP A 197 17.59 29.05 7.11
C ASP A 197 19.01 29.32 7.61
N SER A 198 19.38 30.60 7.76
CA SER A 198 20.72 31.00 8.21
C SER A 198 21.07 30.54 9.63
N ARG A 199 20.11 30.01 10.40
CA ARG A 199 20.28 29.49 11.76
C ARG A 199 20.32 27.96 11.78
N GLY A 200 20.23 27.31 10.62
CA GLY A 200 20.27 25.85 10.50
C GLY A 200 18.90 25.16 10.59
N PHE A 201 17.78 25.90 10.71
CA PHE A 201 16.45 25.29 10.76
C PHE A 201 15.92 25.01 9.36
N THR A 202 15.37 23.81 9.15
CA THR A 202 14.69 23.44 7.92
C THR A 202 13.27 23.99 7.90
N LYS A 203 12.95 24.78 6.88
CA LYS A 203 11.60 25.24 6.56
C LYS A 203 11.05 24.46 5.37
N GLU A 204 9.88 23.89 5.58
CA GLU A 204 9.09 23.23 4.53
C GLU A 204 8.15 24.24 3.87
N GLN A 205 8.15 24.24 2.54
CA GLN A 205 7.27 25.09 1.73
C GLN A 205 6.68 24.26 0.61
N PHE A 206 5.36 24.27 0.48
CA PHE A 206 4.66 23.53 -0.56
C PHE A 206 4.10 24.46 -1.64
N GLU A 207 4.74 24.44 -2.81
CA GLU A 207 4.35 25.19 -3.99
C GLU A 207 3.31 24.41 -4.80
N ARG A 208 2.08 24.91 -4.85
CA ARG A 208 0.97 24.22 -5.52
C ARG A 208 0.97 24.57 -7.01
N PHE A 209 0.94 23.54 -7.85
CA PHE A 209 0.76 23.68 -9.29
C PHE A 209 -0.72 23.58 -9.63
N ILE A 210 -1.33 22.47 -9.25
CA ILE A 210 -2.75 22.17 -9.44
C ILE A 210 -3.42 22.05 -8.07
N TYR A 211 -4.59 22.65 -7.88
CA TYR A 211 -5.28 22.66 -6.59
C TYR A 211 -6.81 22.57 -6.75
N PHE A 212 -7.37 21.41 -6.43
CA PHE A 212 -8.79 21.08 -6.53
C PHE A 212 -9.55 21.19 -5.20
N ARG A 213 -8.88 21.48 -4.06
CA ARG A 213 -9.39 21.25 -2.68
C ARG A 213 -10.85 21.61 -2.40
N THR A 214 -11.44 22.60 -3.07
CA THR A 214 -12.90 22.83 -2.97
C THR A 214 -13.66 21.92 -3.93
N LEU A 215 -13.54 20.61 -3.71
CA LEU A 215 -14.40 19.59 -4.30
C LEU A 215 -15.63 19.48 -3.40
N ILE A 216 -16.78 19.90 -3.91
CA ILE A 216 -18.06 19.67 -3.24
C ILE A 216 -18.70 18.48 -3.94
N PRO A 217 -18.59 17.25 -3.40
CA PRO A 217 -19.32 16.12 -3.92
C PRO A 217 -20.81 16.43 -3.72
N GLY A 218 -21.54 16.66 -4.82
CA GLY A 218 -22.96 17.03 -4.76
C GLY A 218 -23.81 15.89 -4.21
N SER A 219 -23.62 14.68 -4.75
CA SER A 219 -24.22 13.41 -4.34
C SER A 219 -23.47 12.25 -5.02
N VAL A 220 -23.46 11.08 -4.38
CA VAL A 220 -23.09 9.80 -4.99
C VAL A 220 -24.37 8.98 -5.07
N GLU A 221 -24.83 8.70 -6.28
CA GLU A 221 -26.12 8.05 -6.53
C GLU A 221 -25.95 6.78 -7.35
N GLY A 222 -26.87 5.82 -7.20
CA GLY A 222 -26.81 4.54 -7.91
C GLY A 222 -26.02 3.47 -7.17
N ARG A 223 -25.58 2.45 -7.90
CA ARG A 223 -24.86 1.29 -7.35
C ARG A 223 -23.86 0.73 -8.35
N LEU A 224 -22.77 0.16 -7.83
CA LEU A 224 -21.84 -0.61 -8.65
C LEU A 224 -22.30 -2.05 -8.77
N ASN A 225 -22.02 -2.68 -9.91
CA ASN A 225 -22.30 -4.09 -10.12
C ASN A 225 -21.53 -4.91 -9.07
N GLY A 226 -22.24 -5.77 -8.35
CA GLY A 226 -21.68 -6.59 -7.29
C GLY A 226 -21.35 -8.02 -7.66
N ILE A 227 -21.63 -8.44 -8.89
CA ILE A 227 -21.38 -9.80 -9.37
C ILE A 227 -19.87 -10.06 -9.37
N ILE A 228 -19.45 -11.10 -8.65
CA ILE A 228 -18.05 -11.54 -8.60
C ILE A 228 -17.80 -12.40 -9.83
N GLU A 229 -16.92 -11.93 -10.71
CA GLU A 229 -16.45 -12.68 -11.87
C GLU A 229 -15.17 -13.45 -11.54
N SER A 230 -14.66 -14.23 -12.50
CA SER A 230 -13.34 -14.83 -12.39
C SER A 230 -12.25 -13.76 -12.29
N VAL A 231 -11.22 -14.06 -11.49
CA VAL A 231 -10.06 -13.18 -11.32
C VAL A 231 -9.33 -13.01 -12.66
N LYS A 232 -9.15 -11.76 -13.08
CA LYS A 232 -8.47 -11.32 -14.30
C LYS A 232 -7.23 -10.50 -13.93
N LYS A 233 -6.25 -10.41 -14.84
CA LYS A 233 -5.08 -9.54 -14.65
C LYS A 233 -5.40 -8.15 -15.16
N VAL A 234 -4.96 -7.12 -14.43
CA VAL A 234 -5.13 -5.72 -14.85
C VAL A 234 -4.49 -5.47 -16.22
N ALA A 235 -3.33 -6.09 -16.49
CA ALA A 235 -2.62 -6.02 -17.77
C ALA A 235 -3.53 -6.36 -18.98
N ASP A 236 -4.39 -7.37 -18.83
CA ASP A 236 -5.24 -7.87 -19.92
C ASP A 236 -6.37 -6.88 -20.27
N GLN A 237 -6.76 -6.02 -19.32
CA GLN A 237 -7.79 -5.01 -19.51
C GLN A 237 -7.25 -3.71 -20.11
N ARG A 238 -5.94 -3.43 -20.00
CA ARG A 238 -5.34 -2.14 -20.39
C ARG A 238 -5.61 -1.77 -21.84
N SER A 239 -5.58 -2.75 -22.76
CA SER A 239 -5.91 -2.54 -24.18
C SER A 239 -7.32 -1.99 -24.39
N ASN A 240 -8.27 -2.29 -23.51
CA ASN A 240 -9.61 -1.73 -23.61
C ASN A 240 -9.62 -0.22 -23.33
N LEU A 241 -8.60 0.33 -22.64
CA LEU A 241 -8.53 1.76 -22.27
C LEU A 241 -8.16 2.63 -23.48
N LEU A 242 -7.71 2.00 -24.56
CA LEU A 242 -7.44 2.66 -25.83
C LEU A 242 -8.69 3.41 -26.30
N GLN A 243 -8.50 4.69 -26.56
CA GLN A 243 -9.53 5.59 -27.07
C GLN A 243 -9.10 6.13 -28.42
N LYS A 244 -10.10 6.47 -29.25
CA LYS A 244 -9.82 7.19 -30.50
C LYS A 244 -9.17 8.54 -30.15
N PRO A 245 -8.27 9.05 -31.01
CA PRO A 245 -7.74 10.40 -30.84
C PRO A 245 -8.90 11.38 -30.74
N GLU A 246 -9.06 11.99 -29.58
CA GLU A 246 -10.11 12.98 -29.36
C GLU A 246 -9.71 14.28 -30.06
N SER A 247 -10.68 15.02 -30.62
CA SER A 247 -10.43 16.37 -31.13
C SER A 247 -9.93 17.22 -29.96
N GLU A 248 -8.68 17.66 -30.03
CA GLU A 248 -7.90 18.38 -29.01
C GLU A 248 -8.70 18.82 -27.77
N LEU A 249 -8.76 17.96 -26.74
CA LEU A 249 -9.16 18.42 -25.42
C LEU A 249 -8.19 19.53 -25.01
N LYS A 250 -8.75 20.74 -24.84
CA LYS A 250 -7.99 21.93 -24.47
C LYS A 250 -7.41 21.77 -23.07
N ASP A 251 -6.23 22.33 -22.89
CA ASP A 251 -5.59 22.50 -21.58
C ASP A 251 -6.59 23.13 -20.58
N TRP A 252 -6.72 22.53 -19.41
CA TRP A 252 -7.62 23.03 -18.36
C TRP A 252 -6.87 23.69 -17.25
N PHE A 253 -7.31 24.89 -16.90
CA PHE A 253 -6.83 25.65 -15.75
C PHE A 253 -7.90 25.55 -14.67
N PRO A 254 -7.73 24.66 -13.68
CA PRO A 254 -8.79 24.37 -12.73
C PRO A 254 -9.26 25.64 -11.99
N PRO A 255 -10.57 25.85 -11.84
CA PRO A 255 -11.09 26.90 -10.98
C PRO A 255 -10.78 26.59 -9.51
N ARG A 256 -10.97 27.57 -8.62
CA ARG A 256 -10.82 27.37 -7.17
C ARG A 256 -11.81 26.34 -6.59
N LEU A 257 -12.92 26.13 -7.27
CA LEU A 257 -14.02 25.27 -6.83
C LEU A 257 -14.56 24.48 -8.02
N VAL A 258 -14.56 23.16 -7.88
CA VAL A 258 -15.11 22.23 -8.86
C VAL A 258 -16.29 21.51 -8.21
N ARG A 259 -17.49 21.71 -8.78
CA ARG A 259 -18.68 20.96 -8.38
C ARG A 259 -18.84 19.78 -9.31
N TYR A 260 -19.10 18.61 -8.72
CA TYR A 260 -19.39 17.42 -9.48
C TYR A 260 -20.34 16.50 -8.73
N GLN A 261 -21.01 15.63 -9.47
CA GLN A 261 -21.80 14.51 -8.96
C GLN A 261 -21.25 13.20 -9.53
N MET A 262 -21.46 12.11 -8.81
CA MET A 262 -21.11 10.78 -9.26
C MET A 262 -22.36 9.91 -9.40
N LEU A 263 -22.57 9.39 -10.60
CA LEU A 263 -23.60 8.39 -10.86
C LEU A 263 -22.94 7.02 -11.07
N LEU A 264 -23.25 6.08 -10.20
CA LEU A 264 -22.79 4.70 -10.23
C LEU A 264 -23.77 3.89 -11.08
N ASP A 265 -23.36 3.60 -12.31
CA ASP A 265 -24.14 2.93 -13.36
C ASP A 265 -23.56 1.54 -13.62
N GLU A 266 -23.73 0.67 -12.62
CA GLU A 266 -23.29 -0.72 -12.60
C GLU A 266 -21.78 -0.89 -12.88
N ASN A 267 -21.37 -0.89 -14.15
CA ASN A 267 -19.99 -1.08 -14.60
C ASN A 267 -19.26 0.25 -14.90
N GLN A 268 -19.92 1.40 -14.72
CA GLN A 268 -19.35 2.72 -14.97
C GLN A 268 -19.64 3.70 -13.83
N ILE A 269 -18.76 4.69 -13.71
CA ILE A 269 -18.88 5.81 -12.76
C ILE A 269 -18.92 7.08 -13.59
N ARG A 270 -20.09 7.71 -13.73
CA ARG A 270 -20.24 8.94 -14.50
C ARG A 270 -19.95 10.15 -13.63
N ILE A 271 -19.03 11.00 -14.08
CA ILE A 271 -18.63 12.25 -13.45
C ILE A 271 -19.36 13.40 -14.12
N LEU A 272 -20.39 13.89 -13.46
CA LEU A 272 -21.13 15.05 -13.93
C LEU A 272 -20.53 16.32 -13.32
N SER A 273 -19.70 17.03 -14.08
CA SER A 273 -19.14 18.32 -13.66
C SER A 273 -19.62 19.46 -14.55
N SER A 274 -19.73 20.67 -13.99
CA SER A 274 -20.17 21.87 -14.74
C SER A 274 -19.28 22.18 -15.94
N GLU A 275 -18.00 21.81 -15.86
CA GLU A 275 -17.01 22.05 -16.92
C GLU A 275 -16.79 20.85 -17.84
N LYS A 276 -17.52 19.73 -17.62
CA LYS A 276 -17.35 18.45 -18.34
C LYS A 276 -15.89 17.94 -18.30
N ARG A 277 -15.23 18.19 -17.17
CA ARG A 277 -13.86 17.78 -16.83
C ARG A 277 -13.87 16.74 -15.72
N ARG A 278 -12.86 15.86 -15.73
CA ARG A 278 -12.75 14.72 -14.79
C ARG A 278 -11.31 14.39 -14.40
N GLU A 279 -10.35 15.28 -14.70
CA GLU A 279 -8.94 15.06 -14.38
C GLU A 279 -8.68 14.89 -12.87
N PHE A 280 -9.60 15.38 -12.03
CA PHE A 280 -9.57 15.20 -10.59
C PHE A 280 -10.09 13.82 -10.14
N ALA A 281 -10.88 13.11 -10.94
CA ALA A 281 -11.38 11.76 -10.63
C ALA A 281 -10.39 10.71 -11.16
N PRO A 282 -10.45 9.44 -10.74
CA PRO A 282 -9.65 8.38 -11.35
C PRO A 282 -10.02 8.12 -12.82
N GLU A 283 -9.28 7.25 -13.48
CA GLU A 283 -9.61 6.68 -14.79
C GLU A 283 -10.32 5.33 -14.64
N VAL A 284 -9.80 4.48 -13.76
CA VAL A 284 -10.34 3.15 -13.50
C VAL A 284 -10.23 2.81 -12.01
N LEU A 285 -11.27 2.16 -11.49
CA LEU A 285 -11.26 1.44 -10.23
C LEU A 285 -11.33 -0.06 -10.53
N TYR A 286 -10.32 -0.81 -10.14
CA TYR A 286 -10.31 -2.26 -10.14
C TYR A 286 -10.55 -2.78 -8.73
N LEU A 287 -11.41 -3.78 -8.58
CA LEU A 287 -11.76 -4.38 -7.30
C LEU A 287 -11.52 -5.88 -7.34
N ASN A 288 -10.84 -6.39 -6.31
CA ASN A 288 -10.69 -7.80 -6.00
C ASN A 288 -11.29 -8.02 -4.60
N SER A 289 -12.58 -8.35 -4.58
CA SER A 289 -13.36 -8.48 -3.35
C SER A 289 -12.88 -9.68 -2.55
N THR A 290 -12.55 -10.78 -3.21
CA THR A 290 -12.07 -12.01 -2.55
C THR A 290 -10.80 -11.77 -1.74
N SER A 291 -9.86 -10.97 -2.25
CA SER A 291 -8.59 -10.71 -1.59
C SER A 291 -8.54 -9.42 -0.76
N GLY A 292 -9.66 -8.69 -0.68
CA GLY A 292 -9.76 -7.42 0.04
C GLY A 292 -8.84 -6.34 -0.53
N ARG A 293 -8.74 -6.25 -1.87
CA ARG A 293 -7.85 -5.29 -2.55
C ARG A 293 -8.56 -4.48 -3.61
N ALA A 294 -8.18 -3.21 -3.71
CA ALA A 294 -8.59 -2.31 -4.78
C ALA A 294 -7.37 -1.65 -5.41
N PHE A 295 -7.44 -1.40 -6.71
CA PHE A 295 -6.45 -0.64 -7.47
C PHE A 295 -7.15 0.52 -8.19
N ILE A 296 -6.73 1.74 -7.88
CA ILE A 296 -7.28 2.98 -8.42
C ILE A 296 -6.21 3.66 -9.27
N ASP A 297 -6.49 3.78 -10.56
CA ASP A 297 -5.58 4.38 -11.52
C ASP A 297 -6.10 5.75 -11.96
N PHE A 298 -5.32 6.81 -11.76
CA PHE A 298 -5.61 8.18 -12.23
C PHE A 298 -5.20 8.44 -13.68
N GLY A 299 -4.57 7.47 -14.33
CA GLY A 299 -4.06 7.57 -15.69
C GLY A 299 -2.78 8.42 -15.76
N VAL A 300 -2.51 8.93 -16.97
CA VAL A 300 -1.40 9.84 -17.22
C VAL A 300 -1.93 11.28 -17.24
N LEU A 301 -1.41 12.13 -16.36
CA LEU A 301 -1.77 13.53 -16.21
C LEU A 301 -0.62 14.39 -16.74
N GLU A 302 -0.90 15.16 -17.78
CA GLU A 302 0.04 16.13 -18.37
C GLU A 302 -0.14 17.48 -17.71
N LEU A 303 0.96 18.03 -17.19
CA LEU A 303 1.00 19.37 -16.61
C LEU A 303 1.76 20.31 -17.52
N LYS A 304 1.18 21.47 -17.81
CA LYS A 304 1.84 22.53 -18.57
C LYS A 304 1.72 23.85 -17.84
N ARG A 305 2.78 24.65 -17.88
CA ARG A 305 2.74 26.02 -17.37
C ARG A 305 2.47 26.97 -18.53
N ASP A 306 1.44 27.79 -18.37
CA ASP A 306 1.24 28.96 -19.20
C ASP A 306 2.06 30.11 -18.60
N GLU A 307 3.15 30.50 -19.28
CA GLU A 307 4.05 31.55 -18.81
C GLU A 307 3.39 32.94 -18.79
N ASN A 308 2.45 33.20 -19.70
CA ASN A 308 1.73 34.47 -19.75
C ASN A 308 0.78 34.61 -18.56
N ARG A 309 0.07 33.53 -18.22
CA ARG A 309 -0.90 33.50 -17.13
C ARG A 309 -0.27 33.20 -15.77
N LYS A 310 0.98 32.70 -15.76
CA LYS A 310 1.67 32.13 -14.58
C LYS A 310 0.79 31.09 -13.86
N LYS A 311 0.07 30.28 -14.65
CA LYS A 311 -0.84 29.26 -14.15
C LYS A 311 -0.49 27.91 -14.75
N TRP A 312 -0.71 26.87 -13.97
CA TRP A 312 -0.61 25.51 -14.44
C TRP A 312 -1.94 25.04 -15.01
N SER A 313 -1.85 24.36 -16.14
CA SER A 313 -2.93 23.55 -16.67
C SER A 313 -2.66 22.07 -16.42
N ILE A 314 -3.75 21.30 -16.42
CA ILE A 314 -3.75 19.85 -16.32
C ILE A 314 -4.63 19.29 -17.42
N ARG A 315 -4.22 18.14 -17.95
CA ARG A 315 -5.01 17.34 -18.89
C ARG A 315 -4.75 15.87 -18.65
N ARG A 316 -5.77 15.02 -18.78
CA ARG A 316 -5.54 13.58 -18.89
C ARG A 316 -5.13 13.23 -20.31
N LYS A 317 -4.00 12.56 -20.47
CA LYS A 317 -3.54 12.04 -21.75
C LYS A 317 -4.48 10.93 -22.21
N THR A 318 -4.99 11.04 -23.42
CA THR A 318 -5.74 9.96 -24.06
C THR A 318 -4.78 8.83 -24.41
N MET A 319 -5.06 7.62 -23.93
CA MET A 319 -4.31 6.43 -24.32
C MET A 319 -4.70 6.04 -25.75
N VAL A 320 -3.87 6.35 -26.75
CA VAL A 320 -4.14 6.03 -28.17
C VAL A 320 -3.38 4.77 -28.58
N ARG A 321 -2.25 4.49 -27.94
CA ARG A 321 -1.40 3.31 -28.16
C ARG A 321 -0.97 2.72 -26.83
N ASN A 322 -0.57 1.45 -26.85
CA ASN A 322 -0.06 0.78 -25.64
C ASN A 322 1.20 1.46 -25.05
N SER A 323 1.97 2.19 -25.86
CA SER A 323 3.13 2.96 -25.38
C SER A 323 2.76 4.17 -24.54
N ASP A 324 1.51 4.64 -24.62
CA ASP A 324 1.02 5.76 -23.80
C ASP A 324 0.67 5.30 -22.38
N ASP A 325 0.62 3.98 -22.16
CA ASP A 325 0.30 3.38 -20.87
C ASP A 325 1.55 3.18 -20.01
N TYR A 326 1.51 3.73 -18.81
CA TYR A 326 2.58 3.62 -17.82
C TYR A 326 2.51 2.30 -17.01
N PHE A 327 1.45 1.51 -17.15
CA PHE A 327 1.24 0.30 -16.35
C PHE A 327 2.35 -0.74 -16.50
N THR A 328 2.95 -0.85 -17.70
CA THR A 328 4.09 -1.76 -17.93
C THR A 328 5.29 -1.42 -17.06
N GLU A 329 5.47 -0.14 -16.75
CA GLU A 329 6.54 0.32 -15.88
C GLU A 329 6.17 0.17 -14.41
N LEU A 330 4.94 0.55 -14.03
CA LEU A 330 4.40 0.35 -12.68
C LEU A 330 4.45 -1.13 -12.25
N SER A 331 4.09 -2.05 -13.15
CA SER A 331 4.01 -3.49 -12.86
C SER A 331 5.36 -4.18 -12.63
N ARG A 332 6.48 -3.50 -12.91
CA ARG A 332 7.82 -3.98 -12.54
C ARG A 332 8.08 -3.90 -11.03
N ASN A 333 7.32 -3.07 -10.30
CA ASN A 333 7.40 -3.04 -8.86
C ASN A 333 6.68 -4.27 -8.25
N LEU A 334 7.46 -5.30 -7.94
CA LEU A 334 6.96 -6.58 -7.42
C LEU A 334 6.19 -6.43 -6.09
N ALA A 335 6.48 -5.40 -5.29
CA ALA A 335 5.75 -5.16 -4.03
C ALA A 335 4.27 -4.82 -4.26
N LEU A 336 3.94 -4.30 -5.45
CA LEU A 336 2.59 -3.90 -5.87
C LEU A 336 1.84 -5.00 -6.63
N SER A 337 2.52 -6.09 -7.02
CA SER A 337 1.96 -7.18 -7.84
C SER A 337 0.61 -7.73 -7.33
N ARG A 338 0.44 -7.75 -6.00
CA ARG A 338 -0.79 -8.18 -5.31
C ARG A 338 -2.05 -7.37 -5.67
N TYR A 339 -1.90 -6.17 -6.22
CA TYR A 339 -3.01 -5.30 -6.63
C TYR A 339 -3.37 -5.43 -8.12
N PHE A 340 -2.55 -6.13 -8.92
CA PHE A 340 -2.72 -6.19 -10.38
C PHE A 340 -3.62 -7.34 -10.85
N GLN A 341 -4.58 -7.68 -10.01
CA GLN A 341 -5.63 -8.66 -10.27
C GLN A 341 -6.96 -8.09 -9.83
N TYR A 342 -8.02 -8.40 -10.57
CA TYR A 342 -9.35 -7.84 -10.32
C TYR A 342 -10.45 -8.83 -10.70
N GLU A 343 -11.61 -8.65 -10.10
CA GLU A 343 -12.86 -9.36 -10.41
C GLU A 343 -13.85 -8.38 -11.06
N GLN A 344 -13.85 -7.12 -10.61
CA GLN A 344 -14.62 -6.04 -11.22
C GLN A 344 -13.73 -4.87 -11.61
N ALA A 345 -14.09 -4.18 -12.69
CA ALA A 345 -13.43 -2.97 -13.14
C ALA A 345 -14.46 -1.93 -13.57
N TYR A 346 -14.35 -0.73 -13.00
CA TYR A 346 -15.28 0.38 -13.21
C TYR A 346 -14.55 1.56 -13.84
N ARG A 347 -15.05 2.03 -14.98
CA ARG A 347 -14.48 3.20 -15.64
C ARG A 347 -15.14 4.48 -15.18
N TYR A 348 -14.32 5.48 -14.94
CA TYR A 348 -14.78 6.84 -14.79
C TYR A 348 -14.99 7.44 -16.18
N VAL A 349 -16.19 7.95 -16.43
CA VAL A 349 -16.59 8.59 -17.70
C VAL A 349 -17.24 9.94 -17.41
N ASN A 350 -17.40 10.78 -18.42
CA ASN A 350 -18.17 12.04 -18.31
C ASN A 350 -19.67 11.80 -18.53
#